data_AF-D3RW21-F1
#
_entry.id   AF-D3RW21-F1
#
_cell.length_a   1.000
_cell.length_b   1.000
_cell.length_c   1.000
_cell.angle_alpha   90.00
_cell.angle_beta   90.00
_cell.angle_gamma   90.00
#
_symmetry.space_group_name_H-M   'P 1'
#
loop_
_entity.id
_entity.type
_entity.pdbx_description
1 polymer ?
#
loop_
_entity_poly.entity_id
_entity_poly.type
_entity_poly.pdbx_seq_one_letter_code
_entity_poly.pdbx_strand_id
1 'polypeptide(L)'
;MNWRMERQADDLRVWIQRTPDQDLLPELVKLELSLGSSPIHSMTLAFDPGVEIPRERLERLDYRPSAPREYIKSLPHRRSVRFSITEKCNYRCFFCHEEGLDMDRERQKTEEAALFKVFDQLKALDYDDLTFTGGEPLLKWRQILRALEYMQAIGYRPDVKFVSNGRVLNDTFIEGLKRYPGRVRFNISMHSLDSACYDRIVHPLSSHTPGTRDDLAHVQHNLARLNAAEIPFKLNFVLLNGLNTSAEQIDRIFAYALACGARRVKFLELLITRTLKDLYPYYYRLQALRDQLGDQLTPLESGLRRTVYRYRDTPLLVELQSCTCSRGCNVCSLNRDVNFTAEQRYFPCFLHPEDGVDLRVSSLSEAIDSGAAYIADMAHRFGDHSPIIIRDHYLTRQETAYYYAIARDDIPRFVAHIEHAYGLELQRHRRLRETYFSDGSDAFERFEYVRKLAINTYDHQATEITQQHRVDPAGSGCIETAFGEDSPAIADIADYQRELAQQGFHRVLQVAWELDYYGSGGQPTGDLSLSLGQVLGGEMALVRSCRPLQDAPCPLRPLTQPVPAWLMTHHKLVVPTEPAD
;
A
#
# COMPACT_ATOMS: atom_id res chain seq x y z
N MET A 1 12.28 34.74 11.58
CA MET A 1 12.06 33.72 10.53
C MET A 1 13.31 32.87 10.48
N ASN A 2 13.17 31.54 10.47
CA ASN A 2 14.32 30.62 10.46
C ASN A 2 14.92 30.44 9.05
N TRP A 3 14.48 31.26 8.10
CA TRP A 3 14.87 31.18 6.71
C TRP A 3 14.86 32.54 5.99
N ARG A 4 15.59 32.61 4.88
CA ARG A 4 15.51 33.69 3.88
C ARG A 4 15.14 33.08 2.52
N MET A 5 14.55 33.87 1.64
CA MET A 5 14.08 33.40 0.33
C MET A 5 14.52 34.35 -0.78
N GLU A 6 14.85 33.80 -1.94
CA GLU A 6 15.22 34.53 -3.15
C GLU A 6 14.57 33.84 -4.34
N ARG A 7 13.89 34.61 -5.16
CA ARG A 7 13.25 34.10 -6.37
C ARG A 7 14.18 34.32 -7.56
N GLN A 8 14.47 33.24 -8.29
CA GLN A 8 15.32 33.25 -9.48
C GLN A 8 14.53 32.67 -10.64
N ALA A 9 13.91 33.54 -11.45
CA ALA A 9 13.07 33.16 -12.60
C ALA A 9 11.98 32.12 -12.26
N ASP A 10 12.23 30.85 -12.57
CA ASP A 10 11.39 29.67 -12.37
C ASP A 10 11.77 28.83 -11.13
N ASP A 11 12.81 29.21 -10.38
CA ASP A 11 13.21 28.58 -9.12
C ASP A 11 12.97 29.50 -7.91
N LEU A 12 12.61 28.90 -6.78
CA LEU A 12 12.62 29.55 -5.48
C LEU A 12 13.72 28.96 -4.60
N ARG A 13 14.69 29.78 -4.23
CA ARG A 13 15.75 29.38 -3.31
C ARG A 13 15.40 29.81 -1.89
N VAL A 14 15.47 28.87 -0.95
CA VAL A 14 15.16 29.06 0.47
C VAL A 14 16.38 28.65 1.29
N TRP A 15 16.98 29.58 2.03
CA TRP A 15 18.08 29.25 2.94
C TRP A 15 17.55 29.05 4.34
N ILE A 16 17.85 27.90 4.93
CA ILE A 16 17.50 27.53 6.30
C ILE A 16 18.69 27.89 7.20
N GLN A 17 18.48 28.86 8.09
CA GLN A 17 19.56 29.50 8.87
C GLN A 17 19.69 28.96 10.30
N ARG A 18 18.68 28.25 10.79
CA ARG A 18 18.66 27.66 12.14
C ARG A 18 17.98 26.30 12.10
N THR A 19 18.42 25.39 12.97
CA THR A 19 17.70 24.15 13.23
C THR A 19 16.32 24.52 13.78
N PRO A 20 15.23 24.07 13.13
CA PRO A 20 13.88 24.39 13.60
C PRO A 20 13.63 23.80 15.00
N ASP A 21 13.08 24.59 15.93
CA ASP A 21 12.60 24.11 17.23
C ASP A 21 11.36 23.19 17.10
N GLN A 22 10.73 23.16 15.91
CA GLN A 22 9.53 22.40 15.55
C GLN A 22 9.68 21.80 14.15
N ASP A 23 8.85 20.82 13.78
CA ASP A 23 8.89 20.18 12.45
C ASP A 23 8.85 21.23 11.32
N LEU A 24 9.82 21.16 10.40
CA LEU A 24 9.94 22.06 9.25
C LEU A 24 8.84 21.82 8.21
N LEU A 25 8.25 20.62 8.24
CA LEU A 25 7.38 20.09 7.20
C LEU A 25 6.09 20.93 7.02
N PRO A 26 5.32 21.32 8.06
CA PRO A 26 4.13 22.14 7.90
C PRO A 26 4.41 23.50 7.25
N GLU A 27 5.53 24.13 7.58
CA GLU A 27 5.89 25.45 7.07
C GLU A 27 6.36 25.39 5.60
N LEU A 28 7.12 24.34 5.22
CA LEU A 28 7.45 24.09 3.81
C LEU A 28 6.20 23.77 2.98
N VAL A 29 5.26 23.00 3.52
CA VAL A 29 3.98 22.70 2.87
C VAL A 29 3.18 23.98 2.61
N LYS A 30 3.04 24.87 3.61
CA LYS A 30 2.37 26.18 3.43
C LYS A 30 3.05 27.00 2.34
N LEU A 31 4.38 27.03 2.34
CA LEU A 31 5.15 27.72 1.31
C LEU A 31 4.85 27.14 -0.07
N GLU A 32 4.97 25.83 -0.26
CA GLU A 32 4.65 25.18 -1.54
C GLU A 32 3.21 25.47 -1.99
N LEU A 33 2.23 25.43 -1.08
CA LEU A 33 0.83 25.78 -1.35
C LEU A 33 0.68 27.22 -1.88
N SER A 34 1.39 28.19 -1.28
CA SER A 34 1.38 29.58 -1.74
C SER A 34 1.94 29.76 -3.15
N LEU A 35 2.81 28.84 -3.59
CA LEU A 35 3.41 28.85 -4.92
C LEU A 35 2.50 28.26 -6.00
N GLY A 36 1.35 27.67 -5.65
CA GLY A 36 0.55 26.91 -6.60
C GLY A 36 -0.12 27.67 -7.75
N SER A 37 0.01 29.00 -7.77
CA SER A 37 -0.39 29.88 -8.88
C SER A 37 0.79 30.72 -9.39
N SER A 38 2.01 30.44 -8.94
CA SER A 38 3.24 31.15 -9.30
C SER A 38 3.86 30.53 -10.56
N PRO A 39 4.71 31.22 -11.34
CA PRO A 39 5.47 30.58 -12.41
C PRO A 39 6.72 29.84 -11.90
N ILE A 40 6.80 29.54 -10.60
CA ILE A 40 7.95 28.86 -9.98
C ILE A 40 7.78 27.35 -10.14
N HIS A 41 8.64 26.69 -10.90
CA HIS A 41 8.56 25.25 -11.22
C HIS A 41 9.49 24.38 -10.38
N SER A 42 10.39 24.98 -9.59
CA SER A 42 11.21 24.26 -8.62
C SER A 42 11.43 25.06 -7.34
N MET A 43 11.78 24.35 -6.28
CA MET A 43 12.21 24.95 -5.02
C MET A 43 13.49 24.28 -4.54
N THR A 44 14.50 25.10 -4.24
CA THR A 44 15.80 24.70 -3.74
C THR A 44 15.95 25.12 -2.27
N LEU A 45 16.12 24.15 -1.37
CA LEU A 45 16.44 24.37 0.04
C LEU A 45 17.96 24.30 0.24
N ALA A 46 18.55 25.33 0.82
CA ALA A 46 19.97 25.39 1.18
C ALA A 46 20.13 25.53 2.70
N PHE A 47 20.94 24.69 3.34
CA PHE A 47 21.10 24.69 4.79
C PHE A 47 22.43 25.33 5.20
N ASP A 48 22.38 26.41 5.99
CA ASP A 48 23.58 27.12 6.46
C ASP A 48 24.49 26.19 7.31
N PRO A 49 25.81 26.44 7.36
CA PRO A 49 26.73 25.62 8.17
C PRO A 49 26.28 25.52 9.64
N GLY A 50 26.36 24.31 10.22
CA GLY A 50 25.94 24.05 11.60
C GLY A 50 24.45 23.76 11.79
N VAL A 51 23.62 23.92 10.75
CA VAL A 51 22.21 23.53 10.79
C VAL A 51 22.07 22.01 10.57
N GLU A 52 21.26 21.34 11.36
CA GLU A 52 20.97 19.92 11.15
C GLU A 52 20.07 19.72 9.93
N ILE A 53 20.35 18.71 9.11
CA ILE A 53 19.57 18.42 7.90
C ILE A 53 18.67 17.22 8.16
N PRO A 54 17.34 17.41 8.22
CA PRO A 54 16.40 16.31 8.45
C PRO A 54 16.17 15.52 7.16
N ARG A 55 17.18 14.75 6.71
CA ARG A 55 17.20 14.07 5.39
C ARG A 55 15.95 13.24 5.12
N GLU A 56 15.55 12.41 6.08
CA GLU A 56 14.37 11.54 5.97
C GLU A 56 13.09 12.36 5.70
N ARG A 57 12.95 13.52 6.35
CA ARG A 57 11.80 14.41 6.16
C ARG A 57 11.80 15.05 4.78
N LEU A 58 12.98 15.44 4.28
CA LEU A 58 13.13 16.01 2.95
C LEU A 58 12.77 14.99 1.87
N GLU A 59 13.28 13.76 1.98
CA GLU A 59 12.93 12.66 1.07
C GLU A 59 11.43 12.33 1.12
N ARG A 60 10.81 12.42 2.30
CA ARG A 60 9.36 12.27 2.47
C ARG A 60 8.54 13.31 1.70
N LEU A 61 9.07 14.52 1.53
CA LEU A 61 8.47 15.58 0.74
C LEU A 61 8.91 15.57 -0.73
N ASP A 62 9.70 14.58 -1.14
CA ASP A 62 10.29 14.45 -2.49
C ASP A 62 11.32 15.55 -2.84
N TYR A 63 11.99 16.09 -1.81
CA TYR A 63 13.22 16.84 -1.99
C TYR A 63 14.40 15.90 -2.18
N ARG A 64 15.29 16.26 -3.10
CA ARG A 64 16.44 15.43 -3.46
C ARG A 64 17.74 16.19 -3.30
N PRO A 65 18.82 15.53 -2.86
CA PRO A 65 20.13 16.15 -2.84
C PRO A 65 20.48 16.69 -4.23
N SER A 66 20.82 17.97 -4.32
CA SER A 66 21.31 18.63 -5.54
C SER A 66 22.77 19.05 -5.42
N ALA A 67 23.21 19.44 -4.22
CA ALA A 67 24.57 19.81 -3.89
C ALA A 67 24.84 19.57 -2.38
N PRO A 68 26.08 19.73 -1.88
CA PRO A 68 26.34 19.64 -0.45
C PRO A 68 25.44 20.59 0.34
N ARG A 69 24.61 20.02 1.23
CA ARG A 69 23.63 20.76 2.05
C ARG A 69 22.55 21.49 1.24
N GLU A 70 22.32 21.09 -0.01
CA GLU A 70 21.24 21.60 -0.86
C GLU A 70 20.32 20.48 -1.33
N TYR A 71 19.03 20.80 -1.37
CA TYR A 71 17.98 19.90 -1.81
C TYR A 71 17.03 20.59 -2.76
N ILE A 72 16.65 19.93 -3.84
CA ILE A 72 15.75 20.47 -4.85
C ILE A 72 14.50 19.62 -5.00
N LYS A 73 13.38 20.27 -5.29
CA LYS A 73 12.11 19.63 -5.63
C LYS A 73 11.48 20.33 -6.82
N SER A 74 10.91 19.55 -7.74
CA SER A 74 10.05 20.09 -8.79
C SER A 74 8.65 20.33 -8.25
N LEU A 75 8.06 21.47 -8.60
CA LEU A 75 6.72 21.89 -8.22
C LEU A 75 5.81 21.86 -9.46
N PRO A 76 5.23 20.71 -9.82
CA PRO A 76 4.30 20.65 -10.95
C PRO A 76 3.05 21.48 -10.67
N HIS A 77 2.67 22.31 -11.66
CA HIS A 77 1.53 23.25 -11.55
C HIS A 77 0.19 22.65 -11.97
N ARG A 78 0.15 21.35 -12.34
CA ARG A 78 -1.09 20.71 -12.76
C ARG A 78 -2.07 20.60 -11.60
N ARG A 79 -3.28 21.10 -11.82
CA ARG A 79 -4.40 21.00 -10.88
C ARG A 79 -5.33 19.93 -11.40
N SER A 80 -5.33 18.81 -10.70
CA SER A 80 -6.09 17.64 -11.12
C SER A 80 -7.40 17.51 -10.36
N VAL A 81 -8.38 17.00 -11.07
CA VAL A 81 -9.72 16.79 -10.56
C VAL A 81 -10.18 15.39 -10.92
N ARG A 82 -10.77 14.70 -9.95
CA ARG A 82 -11.37 13.38 -10.10
C ARG A 82 -12.87 13.49 -9.90
N PHE A 83 -13.62 13.16 -10.93
CA PHE A 83 -15.07 13.18 -10.93
C PHE A 83 -15.64 11.76 -11.05
N SER A 84 -16.22 11.30 -9.94
CA SER A 84 -16.97 10.06 -9.84
C SER A 84 -18.36 10.26 -10.42
N ILE A 85 -18.54 9.97 -11.71
CA ILE A 85 -19.76 10.32 -12.48
C ILE A 85 -20.95 9.39 -12.17
N THR A 86 -20.68 8.22 -11.60
CA THR A 86 -21.69 7.29 -11.16
C THR A 86 -21.13 6.36 -10.09
N GLU A 87 -21.98 5.96 -9.18
CA GLU A 87 -21.80 4.88 -8.24
C GLU A 87 -21.82 3.52 -8.95
N LYS A 88 -22.71 3.31 -9.92
CA LYS A 88 -22.96 1.97 -10.50
C LYS A 88 -21.73 1.38 -11.18
N CYS A 89 -21.46 0.11 -10.90
CA CYS A 89 -20.43 -0.69 -11.56
C CYS A 89 -21.01 -2.00 -12.09
N ASN A 90 -20.50 -2.47 -13.23
CA ASN A 90 -20.83 -3.79 -13.80
C ASN A 90 -19.98 -4.92 -13.20
N TYR A 91 -18.97 -4.61 -12.38
CA TYR A 91 -18.13 -5.56 -11.65
C TYR A 91 -18.31 -5.41 -10.12
N ARG A 92 -17.84 -6.39 -9.36
CA ARG A 92 -17.89 -6.45 -7.89
C ARG A 92 -16.53 -6.87 -7.31
N CYS A 93 -15.46 -6.17 -7.68
CA CYS A 93 -14.10 -6.58 -7.32
C CYS A 93 -13.91 -6.68 -5.81
N PHE A 94 -13.39 -7.80 -5.29
CA PHE A 94 -13.34 -8.03 -3.83
C PHE A 94 -12.45 -7.04 -3.06
N PHE A 95 -11.49 -6.41 -3.74
CA PHE A 95 -10.57 -5.44 -3.12
C PHE A 95 -11.05 -3.98 -3.29
N CYS A 96 -12.16 -3.75 -3.98
CA CYS A 96 -12.63 -2.41 -4.26
C CYS A 96 -12.99 -1.69 -2.95
N HIS A 97 -12.45 -0.50 -2.75
CA HIS A 97 -12.85 0.39 -1.66
C HIS A 97 -13.98 1.36 -2.09
N GLU A 98 -14.57 1.13 -3.27
CA GLU A 98 -15.74 1.85 -3.81
C GLU A 98 -15.64 3.38 -3.78
N GLU A 99 -14.42 3.87 -3.94
CA GLU A 99 -14.10 5.28 -3.81
C GLU A 99 -14.49 5.94 -2.47
N GLY A 100 -14.57 5.15 -1.40
CA GLY A 100 -15.10 5.58 -0.10
C GLY A 100 -16.62 5.73 -0.10
N LEU A 101 -17.32 5.41 -1.19
CA LEU A 101 -18.77 5.57 -1.29
C LEU A 101 -19.48 4.33 -0.77
N ASP A 102 -20.50 4.54 0.06
CA ASP A 102 -21.51 3.52 0.32
C ASP A 102 -22.34 3.27 -0.96
N MET A 103 -22.16 2.10 -1.56
CA MET A 103 -22.80 1.64 -2.79
C MET A 103 -24.19 1.05 -2.61
N ASP A 104 -24.55 0.68 -1.38
CA ASP A 104 -25.86 0.11 -1.06
C ASP A 104 -26.92 1.21 -0.86
N ARG A 105 -26.47 2.46 -0.70
CA ARG A 105 -27.36 3.62 -0.65
C ARG A 105 -27.82 4.05 -2.04
N GLU A 106 -29.14 4.09 -2.25
CA GLU A 106 -29.73 4.65 -3.46
C GLU A 106 -29.56 6.19 -3.46
N ARG A 107 -28.90 6.71 -4.48
CA ARG A 107 -28.44 8.11 -4.56
C ARG A 107 -29.18 8.90 -5.64
N GLN A 108 -29.28 10.21 -5.46
CA GLN A 108 -30.01 11.09 -6.38
C GLN A 108 -29.26 11.24 -7.70
N LYS A 109 -29.99 11.20 -8.82
CA LYS A 109 -29.42 11.44 -10.15
C LYS A 109 -28.94 12.88 -10.25
N THR A 110 -27.69 13.08 -10.64
CA THR A 110 -27.18 14.41 -11.02
C THR A 110 -27.88 14.89 -12.27
N GLU A 111 -28.47 16.07 -12.19
CA GLU A 111 -28.90 16.79 -13.38
C GLU A 111 -27.69 17.30 -14.15
N GLU A 112 -27.74 17.23 -15.48
CA GLU A 112 -26.61 17.67 -16.33
C GLU A 112 -26.28 19.14 -16.15
N ALA A 113 -27.29 19.97 -15.91
CA ALA A 113 -27.10 21.40 -15.64
C ALA A 113 -26.22 21.64 -14.40
N ALA A 114 -26.33 20.77 -13.39
CA ALA A 114 -25.53 20.86 -12.18
C ALA A 114 -24.05 20.51 -12.46
N LEU A 115 -23.82 19.48 -13.30
CA LEU A 115 -22.48 19.11 -13.74
C LEU A 115 -21.80 20.23 -14.54
N PHE A 116 -22.54 20.90 -15.42
CA PHE A 116 -22.01 22.01 -16.22
C PHE A 116 -21.54 23.19 -15.36
N LYS A 117 -22.27 23.53 -14.30
CA LYS A 117 -21.85 24.53 -13.31
C LYS A 117 -20.54 24.17 -12.60
N VAL A 118 -20.27 22.89 -12.39
CA VAL A 118 -18.98 22.44 -11.82
C VAL A 118 -17.85 22.68 -12.81
N PHE A 119 -18.06 22.43 -14.11
CA PHE A 119 -17.04 22.72 -15.13
C PHE A 119 -16.75 24.20 -15.29
N ASP A 120 -17.75 25.07 -15.16
CA ASP A 120 -17.54 26.52 -15.15
C ASP A 120 -16.63 26.95 -13.99
N GLN A 121 -16.86 26.39 -12.79
CA GLN A 121 -16.04 26.65 -11.61
C GLN A 121 -14.63 26.08 -11.74
N LEU A 122 -14.49 24.86 -12.28
CA LEU A 122 -13.18 24.26 -12.54
C LEU A 122 -12.35 25.07 -13.53
N LYS A 123 -12.99 25.58 -14.58
CA LYS A 123 -12.36 26.51 -15.53
C LYS A 123 -11.89 27.79 -14.83
N ALA A 124 -12.73 28.37 -13.97
CA ALA A 124 -12.39 29.60 -13.24
C ALA A 124 -11.25 29.41 -12.21
N LEU A 125 -11.05 28.19 -11.73
CA LEU A 125 -10.01 27.81 -10.77
C LEU A 125 -8.75 27.21 -11.41
N ASP A 126 -8.64 27.26 -12.75
CA ASP A 126 -7.53 26.74 -13.56
C ASP A 126 -7.22 25.24 -13.37
N TYR A 127 -8.25 24.40 -13.19
CA TYR A 127 -8.07 22.95 -13.22
C TYR A 127 -7.89 22.45 -14.64
N ASP A 128 -6.80 21.76 -14.94
CA ASP A 128 -6.42 21.41 -16.32
C ASP A 128 -6.28 19.90 -16.58
N ASP A 129 -6.50 19.05 -15.56
CA ASP A 129 -6.40 17.59 -15.66
C ASP A 129 -7.61 16.91 -15.01
N LEU A 130 -8.58 16.50 -15.82
CA LEU A 130 -9.85 15.91 -15.39
C LEU A 130 -9.84 14.38 -15.52
N THR A 131 -10.22 13.68 -14.46
CA THR A 131 -10.37 12.22 -14.45
C THR A 131 -11.83 11.85 -14.23
N PHE A 132 -12.47 11.22 -15.21
CA PHE A 132 -13.75 10.55 -15.02
C PHE A 132 -13.52 9.15 -14.41
N THR A 133 -14.24 8.86 -13.34
CA THR A 133 -14.15 7.61 -12.54
C THR A 133 -15.52 7.27 -11.94
N GLY A 134 -15.56 6.37 -10.97
CA GLY A 134 -16.66 6.12 -10.05
C GLY A 134 -16.77 4.65 -9.71
N GLY A 135 -17.97 4.09 -9.84
CA GLY A 135 -18.12 2.71 -10.27
C GLY A 135 -17.52 2.54 -11.68
N GLU A 136 -18.34 2.26 -12.69
CA GLU A 136 -17.87 2.21 -14.08
C GLU A 136 -18.32 3.46 -14.85
N PRO A 137 -17.43 4.44 -15.12
CA PRO A 137 -17.82 5.69 -15.78
C PRO A 137 -18.38 5.48 -17.18
N LEU A 138 -17.96 4.43 -17.90
CA LEU A 138 -18.45 4.17 -19.26
C LEU A 138 -19.92 3.74 -19.32
N LEU A 139 -20.55 3.42 -18.18
CA LEU A 139 -22.02 3.30 -18.10
C LEU A 139 -22.74 4.63 -18.37
N LYS A 140 -22.03 5.76 -18.24
CA LYS A 140 -22.51 7.13 -18.47
C LYS A 140 -21.91 7.77 -19.73
N TRP A 141 -21.44 6.98 -20.69
CA TRP A 141 -20.74 7.47 -21.88
C TRP A 141 -21.46 8.61 -22.63
N ARG A 142 -22.80 8.60 -22.72
CA ARG A 142 -23.58 9.69 -23.35
C ARG A 142 -23.45 11.02 -22.60
N GLN A 143 -23.54 10.98 -21.28
CA GLN A 143 -23.37 12.16 -20.43
C GLN A 143 -21.93 12.68 -20.50
N ILE A 144 -20.95 11.79 -20.57
CA ILE A 144 -19.55 12.15 -20.78
C ILE A 144 -19.37 12.88 -22.12
N LEU A 145 -19.91 12.38 -23.23
CA LEU A 145 -19.80 13.08 -24.52
C LEU A 145 -20.43 14.48 -24.46
N ARG A 146 -21.61 14.63 -23.84
CA ARG A 146 -22.24 15.94 -23.63
C ARG A 146 -21.39 16.87 -22.75
N ALA A 147 -20.76 16.33 -21.71
CA ALA A 147 -19.81 17.08 -20.87
C ALA A 147 -18.60 17.57 -21.69
N LEU A 148 -18.01 16.70 -22.52
CA LEU A 148 -16.90 17.10 -23.41
C LEU A 148 -17.33 18.19 -24.40
N GLU A 149 -18.52 18.08 -24.98
CA GLU A 149 -19.09 19.10 -25.88
C GLU A 149 -19.31 20.43 -25.14
N TYR A 150 -19.89 20.41 -23.94
CA TYR A 150 -20.08 21.60 -23.12
C TYR A 150 -18.76 22.28 -22.77
N MET A 151 -17.78 21.52 -22.26
CA MET A 151 -16.45 22.05 -21.93
C MET A 151 -15.80 22.74 -23.14
N GLN A 152 -15.89 22.12 -24.33
CA GLN A 152 -15.41 22.75 -25.56
C GLN A 152 -16.14 24.07 -25.88
N ALA A 153 -17.47 24.10 -25.71
CA ALA A 153 -18.29 25.28 -26.00
C ALA A 153 -17.94 26.48 -25.10
N ILE A 154 -17.62 26.23 -23.82
CA ILE A 154 -17.17 27.27 -22.89
C ILE A 154 -15.66 27.57 -23.01
N GLY A 155 -14.94 26.96 -23.96
CA GLY A 155 -13.50 27.15 -24.12
C GLY A 155 -12.64 26.50 -23.02
N TYR A 156 -13.19 25.55 -22.28
CA TYR A 156 -12.49 24.77 -21.25
C TYR A 156 -11.98 23.46 -21.85
N ARG A 157 -10.64 23.29 -21.93
CA ARG A 157 -10.03 22.11 -22.58
C ARG A 157 -8.99 21.39 -21.69
N PRO A 158 -9.39 20.80 -20.55
CA PRO A 158 -8.49 20.00 -19.72
C PRO A 158 -8.00 18.73 -20.45
N ASP A 159 -6.91 18.15 -19.98
CA ASP A 159 -6.58 16.77 -20.31
C ASP A 159 -7.56 15.82 -19.61
N VAL A 160 -8.15 14.90 -20.36
CA VAL A 160 -9.20 14.00 -19.87
C VAL A 160 -8.67 12.58 -19.74
N LYS A 161 -8.80 12.02 -18.53
CA LYS A 161 -8.51 10.63 -18.19
C LYS A 161 -9.78 9.87 -17.89
N PHE A 162 -9.87 8.63 -18.35
CA PHE A 162 -10.89 7.68 -17.90
C PHE A 162 -10.23 6.60 -17.05
N VAL A 163 -10.74 6.35 -15.83
CA VAL A 163 -10.40 5.16 -15.05
C VAL A 163 -11.55 4.18 -15.19
N SER A 164 -11.34 3.08 -15.89
CA SER A 164 -12.41 2.16 -16.31
C SER A 164 -11.93 0.72 -16.27
N ASN A 165 -12.85 -0.22 -16.07
CA ASN A 165 -12.58 -1.64 -16.27
C ASN A 165 -12.52 -2.03 -17.76
N GLY A 166 -12.93 -1.14 -18.67
CA GLY A 166 -12.84 -1.30 -20.12
C GLY A 166 -13.90 -2.24 -20.74
N ARG A 167 -14.78 -2.84 -19.95
CA ARG A 167 -15.69 -3.90 -20.40
C ARG A 167 -16.81 -3.43 -21.33
N VAL A 168 -17.34 -2.23 -21.08
CA VAL A 168 -18.53 -1.68 -21.75
C VAL A 168 -18.19 -0.60 -22.78
N LEU A 169 -16.92 -0.55 -23.22
CA LEU A 169 -16.48 0.35 -24.27
C LEU A 169 -17.18 0.03 -25.61
N ASN A 170 -17.60 1.05 -26.33
CA ASN A 170 -18.35 0.92 -27.59
C ASN A 170 -17.85 1.91 -28.65
N ASP A 171 -18.06 1.58 -29.94
CA ASP A 171 -17.55 2.37 -31.08
C ASP A 171 -18.11 3.79 -31.06
N THR A 172 -19.40 3.96 -30.76
CA THR A 172 -20.02 5.30 -30.71
C THR A 172 -19.31 6.22 -29.73
N PHE A 173 -18.91 5.68 -28.57
CA PHE A 173 -18.14 6.46 -27.61
C PHE A 173 -16.73 6.76 -28.12
N ILE A 174 -16.00 5.75 -28.65
CA ILE A 174 -14.66 5.94 -29.21
C ILE A 174 -14.66 6.99 -30.33
N GLU A 175 -15.61 6.91 -31.26
CA GLU A 175 -15.79 7.89 -32.33
C GLU A 175 -16.15 9.28 -31.78
N GLY A 176 -17.01 9.33 -30.75
CA GLY A 176 -17.35 10.58 -30.06
C GLY A 176 -16.12 11.26 -29.43
N LEU A 177 -15.19 10.48 -28.88
CA LEU A 177 -13.95 11.00 -28.28
C LEU A 177 -13.02 11.66 -29.30
N LYS A 178 -13.09 11.29 -30.59
CA LYS A 178 -12.29 11.94 -31.66
C LYS A 178 -12.62 13.42 -31.81
N ARG A 179 -13.79 13.87 -31.35
CA ARG A 179 -14.17 15.30 -31.28
C ARG A 179 -13.41 16.06 -30.19
N TYR A 180 -12.62 15.38 -29.37
CA TYR A 180 -11.76 15.94 -28.32
C TYR A 180 -10.29 15.50 -28.53
N PRO A 181 -9.68 15.84 -29.68
CA PRO A 181 -8.45 15.20 -30.14
C PRO A 181 -7.25 15.52 -29.24
N GLY A 182 -6.37 14.53 -29.07
CA GLY A 182 -5.05 14.68 -28.44
C GLY A 182 -5.04 14.85 -26.92
N ARG A 183 -6.21 14.96 -26.27
CA ARG A 183 -6.33 15.22 -24.82
C ARG A 183 -6.98 14.10 -24.03
N VAL A 184 -7.38 13.01 -24.68
CA VAL A 184 -8.04 11.87 -24.03
C VAL A 184 -7.08 10.71 -23.83
N ARG A 185 -7.14 10.07 -22.66
CA ARG A 185 -6.40 8.82 -22.37
C ARG A 185 -7.17 7.92 -21.40
N PHE A 186 -6.86 6.63 -21.41
CA PHE A 186 -7.50 5.62 -20.56
C PHE A 186 -6.52 4.98 -19.57
N ASN A 187 -7.02 4.68 -18.38
CA ASN A 187 -6.40 3.85 -17.37
C ASN A 187 -7.31 2.64 -17.17
N ILE A 188 -6.92 1.49 -17.73
CA ILE A 188 -7.75 0.29 -17.75
C ILE A 188 -7.36 -0.65 -16.62
N SER A 189 -8.30 -0.90 -15.72
CA SER A 189 -8.17 -1.82 -14.59
C SER A 189 -8.30 -3.27 -15.07
N MET A 190 -7.20 -4.02 -15.05
CA MET A 190 -7.15 -5.40 -15.54
C MET A 190 -6.94 -6.44 -14.43
N HIS A 191 -6.01 -6.22 -13.51
CA HIS A 191 -5.76 -7.09 -12.33
C HIS A 191 -5.36 -8.55 -12.60
N SER A 192 -5.62 -9.17 -13.75
CA SER A 192 -5.06 -10.47 -14.15
C SER A 192 -5.09 -10.67 -15.67
N LEU A 193 -4.23 -11.55 -16.16
CA LEU A 193 -4.24 -12.07 -17.55
C LEU A 193 -4.58 -13.56 -17.62
N ASP A 194 -4.96 -14.14 -16.49
CA ASP A 194 -5.55 -15.46 -16.42
C ASP A 194 -7.07 -15.30 -16.26
N SER A 195 -7.86 -15.93 -17.13
CA SER A 195 -9.31 -15.70 -17.20
C SER A 195 -10.02 -16.11 -15.91
N ALA A 196 -9.67 -17.26 -15.34
CA ALA A 196 -10.29 -17.75 -14.11
C ALA A 196 -9.93 -16.85 -12.91
N CYS A 197 -8.68 -16.42 -12.83
CA CYS A 197 -8.23 -15.47 -11.81
C CYS A 197 -8.89 -14.09 -12.00
N TYR A 198 -9.00 -13.59 -13.23
CA TYR A 198 -9.69 -12.34 -13.54
C TYR A 198 -11.14 -12.38 -13.06
N ASP A 199 -11.89 -13.43 -13.41
CA ASP A 199 -13.27 -13.63 -12.99
C ASP A 199 -13.40 -13.70 -11.47
N ARG A 200 -12.52 -14.45 -10.80
CA ARG A 200 -12.50 -14.55 -9.33
C ARG A 200 -12.25 -13.20 -8.67
N ILE A 201 -11.43 -12.35 -9.30
CA ILE A 201 -11.15 -11.00 -8.82
C ILE A 201 -12.38 -10.10 -8.99
N VAL A 202 -13.00 -10.06 -10.17
CA VAL A 202 -14.06 -9.07 -10.50
C VAL A 202 -15.48 -9.54 -10.17
N HIS A 203 -15.68 -10.84 -9.92
CA HIS A 203 -16.97 -11.47 -9.62
C HIS A 203 -16.89 -12.52 -8.48
N PRO A 204 -16.35 -12.17 -7.30
CA PRO A 204 -16.07 -13.10 -6.20
C PRO A 204 -17.30 -13.82 -5.61
N LEU A 205 -18.49 -13.25 -5.76
CA LEU A 205 -19.74 -13.74 -5.13
C LEU A 205 -20.72 -14.41 -6.10
N SER A 206 -20.36 -14.65 -7.36
CA SER A 206 -21.31 -15.26 -8.31
C SER A 206 -21.31 -16.78 -8.23
N SER A 207 -22.49 -17.39 -8.13
CA SER A 207 -22.78 -18.83 -8.11
C SER A 207 -22.48 -19.57 -9.43
N HIS A 208 -21.60 -19.02 -10.28
CA HIS A 208 -21.23 -19.60 -11.55
C HIS A 208 -19.83 -20.22 -11.44
N THR A 209 -19.62 -21.32 -12.14
CA THR A 209 -18.30 -21.95 -12.29
C THR A 209 -17.28 -20.91 -12.77
N PRO A 210 -16.15 -20.72 -12.05
CA PRO A 210 -15.07 -19.82 -12.48
C PRO A 210 -14.67 -20.10 -13.94
N GLY A 211 -14.52 -19.07 -14.77
CA GLY A 211 -14.12 -19.20 -16.17
C GLY A 211 -15.25 -19.36 -17.19
N THR A 212 -16.51 -19.14 -16.80
CA THR A 212 -17.66 -19.15 -17.74
C THR A 212 -17.97 -17.77 -18.34
N ARG A 213 -17.38 -16.69 -17.81
CA ARG A 213 -17.49 -15.35 -18.37
C ARG A 213 -16.21 -14.99 -19.10
N ASP A 214 -16.32 -14.61 -20.36
CA ASP A 214 -15.17 -14.16 -21.13
C ASP A 214 -14.96 -12.64 -20.98
N ASP A 215 -14.95 -12.16 -19.74
CA ASP A 215 -14.83 -10.72 -19.45
C ASP A 215 -13.43 -10.21 -19.78
N LEU A 216 -12.41 -11.04 -19.56
CA LEU A 216 -11.03 -10.73 -19.96
C LEU A 216 -10.92 -10.55 -21.48
N ALA A 217 -11.38 -11.50 -22.32
CA ALA A 217 -11.23 -11.33 -23.76
C ALA A 217 -12.08 -10.17 -24.31
N HIS A 218 -13.24 -9.88 -23.72
CA HIS A 218 -14.01 -8.69 -24.08
C HIS A 218 -13.22 -7.40 -23.79
N VAL A 219 -12.55 -7.31 -22.65
CA VAL A 219 -11.68 -6.17 -22.34
C VAL A 219 -10.51 -6.11 -23.33
N GLN A 220 -9.86 -7.22 -23.64
CA GLN A 220 -8.76 -7.28 -24.62
C GLN A 220 -9.22 -6.83 -26.02
N HIS A 221 -10.41 -7.24 -26.45
CA HIS A 221 -11.03 -6.79 -27.71
C HIS A 221 -11.26 -5.27 -27.72
N ASN A 222 -11.73 -4.71 -26.61
CA ASN A 222 -11.93 -3.27 -26.47
C ASN A 222 -10.61 -2.48 -26.44
N LEU A 223 -9.55 -3.04 -25.84
CA LEU A 223 -8.21 -2.46 -25.87
C LEU A 223 -7.66 -2.40 -27.30
N ALA A 224 -7.88 -3.45 -28.11
CA ALA A 224 -7.50 -3.44 -29.52
C ALA A 224 -8.19 -2.30 -30.30
N ARG A 225 -9.47 -2.01 -29.99
CA ARG A 225 -10.20 -0.87 -30.58
C ARG A 225 -9.65 0.48 -30.12
N LEU A 226 -9.28 0.65 -28.85
CA LEU A 226 -8.59 1.86 -28.39
C LEU A 226 -7.26 2.07 -29.11
N ASN A 227 -6.47 1.01 -29.26
CA ASN A 227 -5.19 1.06 -29.97
C ASN A 227 -5.39 1.43 -31.45
N ALA A 228 -6.36 0.83 -32.12
CA ALA A 228 -6.69 1.13 -33.52
C ALA A 228 -7.20 2.57 -33.71
N ALA A 229 -7.86 3.15 -32.69
CA ALA A 229 -8.26 4.56 -32.67
C ALA A 229 -7.14 5.52 -32.21
N GLU A 230 -5.92 5.00 -31.97
CA GLU A 230 -4.76 5.74 -31.47
C GLU A 230 -4.99 6.48 -30.16
N ILE A 231 -5.96 6.03 -29.36
CA ILE A 231 -6.26 6.60 -28.05
C ILE A 231 -5.31 6.00 -27.02
N PRO A 232 -4.43 6.80 -26.39
CA PRO A 232 -3.44 6.28 -25.45
C PRO A 232 -4.11 5.62 -24.24
N PHE A 233 -3.62 4.45 -23.85
CA PHE A 233 -4.03 3.80 -22.62
C PHE A 233 -2.87 3.20 -21.83
N LYS A 234 -3.13 2.99 -20.55
CA LYS A 234 -2.27 2.21 -19.65
C LYS A 234 -3.07 1.12 -18.95
N LEU A 235 -2.37 0.07 -18.54
CA LEU A 235 -2.96 -1.03 -17.79
C LEU A 235 -2.66 -0.87 -16.30
N ASN A 236 -3.67 -0.98 -15.46
CA ASN A 236 -3.56 -0.91 -14.01
C ASN A 236 -3.75 -2.31 -13.40
N PHE A 237 -2.86 -2.65 -12.47
CA PHE A 237 -2.92 -3.88 -11.69
C PHE A 237 -2.74 -3.52 -10.22
N VAL A 238 -3.73 -3.82 -9.39
CA VAL A 238 -3.51 -3.96 -7.95
C VAL A 238 -2.81 -5.29 -7.74
N LEU A 239 -1.64 -5.28 -7.12
CA LEU A 239 -0.91 -6.50 -6.80
C LEU A 239 -1.64 -7.22 -5.66
N LEU A 240 -1.99 -8.46 -5.93
CA LEU A 240 -2.75 -9.35 -5.06
C LEU A 240 -1.92 -10.61 -4.89
N ASN A 241 -1.31 -10.75 -3.71
CA ASN A 241 -0.43 -11.85 -3.38
C ASN A 241 -1.09 -13.20 -3.67
N GLY A 242 -0.38 -14.11 -4.35
CA GLY A 242 -0.88 -15.42 -4.75
C GLY A 242 -1.88 -15.42 -5.92
N LEU A 243 -2.29 -14.24 -6.42
CA LEU A 243 -3.22 -14.13 -7.55
C LEU A 243 -2.56 -13.63 -8.83
N ASN A 244 -1.72 -12.59 -8.75
CA ASN A 244 -1.12 -11.93 -9.92
C ASN A 244 0.33 -11.47 -9.70
N THR A 245 1.03 -12.08 -8.72
CA THR A 245 2.35 -11.64 -8.27
C THR A 245 3.49 -12.62 -8.58
N SER A 246 3.19 -13.79 -9.16
CA SER A 246 4.25 -14.72 -9.59
C SER A 246 5.07 -14.14 -10.75
N ALA A 247 6.34 -14.54 -10.86
CA ALA A 247 7.23 -14.06 -11.93
C ALA A 247 6.63 -14.28 -13.33
N GLU A 248 6.05 -15.47 -13.58
CA GLU A 248 5.41 -15.78 -14.85
C GLU A 248 4.23 -14.83 -15.16
N GLN A 249 3.40 -14.54 -14.17
CA GLN A 249 2.26 -13.62 -14.35
C GLN A 249 2.72 -12.19 -14.62
N ILE A 250 3.74 -11.72 -13.91
CA ILE A 250 4.32 -10.40 -14.13
C ILE A 250 4.93 -10.29 -15.54
N ASP A 251 5.67 -11.31 -16.00
CA ASP A 251 6.22 -11.35 -17.36
C ASP A 251 5.12 -11.36 -18.42
N ARG A 252 4.04 -12.13 -18.19
CA ARG A 252 2.85 -12.11 -19.07
C ARG A 252 2.21 -10.73 -19.14
N ILE A 253 2.17 -9.99 -18.02
CA ILE A 253 1.64 -8.61 -17.97
C ILE A 253 2.46 -7.70 -18.88
N PHE A 254 3.79 -7.74 -18.79
CA PHE A 254 4.64 -6.91 -19.66
C PHE A 254 4.56 -7.30 -21.13
N ALA A 255 4.59 -8.60 -21.43
CA ALA A 255 4.47 -9.11 -22.80
C ALA A 255 3.13 -8.67 -23.44
N TYR A 256 2.02 -8.81 -22.71
CA TYR A 256 0.71 -8.38 -23.18
C TYR A 256 0.63 -6.85 -23.34
N ALA A 257 1.17 -6.08 -22.40
CA ALA A 257 1.18 -4.62 -22.46
C ALA A 257 1.87 -4.11 -23.73
N LEU A 258 3.03 -4.67 -24.07
CA LEU A 258 3.75 -4.38 -25.31
C LEU A 258 2.92 -4.77 -26.54
N ALA A 259 2.34 -5.98 -26.54
CA ALA A 259 1.58 -6.50 -27.69
C ALA A 259 0.29 -5.71 -27.98
N CYS A 260 -0.42 -5.27 -26.93
CA CYS A 260 -1.68 -4.54 -27.10
C CYS A 260 -1.51 -3.03 -27.38
N GLY A 261 -0.27 -2.51 -27.29
CA GLY A 261 0.01 -1.08 -27.51
C GLY A 261 -0.18 -0.21 -26.25
N ALA A 262 -0.23 -0.80 -25.05
CA ALA A 262 -0.28 -0.03 -23.82
C ALA A 262 1.01 0.79 -23.65
N ARG A 263 0.87 2.09 -23.33
CA ARG A 263 2.06 2.94 -23.12
C ARG A 263 2.69 2.72 -21.75
N ARG A 264 1.90 2.26 -20.77
CA ARG A 264 2.37 2.04 -19.40
C ARG A 264 1.67 0.84 -18.75
N VAL A 265 2.37 0.21 -17.81
CA VAL A 265 1.80 -0.68 -16.80
C VAL A 265 1.95 0.00 -15.45
N LYS A 266 0.86 0.11 -14.69
CA LYS A 266 0.85 0.66 -13.34
C LYS A 266 0.53 -0.45 -12.35
N PHE A 267 1.47 -0.71 -11.46
CA PHE A 267 1.26 -1.56 -10.29
C PHE A 267 0.88 -0.69 -9.09
N LEU A 268 -0.21 -1.08 -8.43
CA LEU A 268 -0.68 -0.50 -7.20
C LEU A 268 -0.50 -1.50 -6.07
N GLU A 269 -0.08 -0.99 -4.93
CA GLU A 269 -0.14 -1.75 -3.68
C GLU A 269 -1.60 -1.87 -3.22
N LEU A 270 -1.97 -3.03 -2.69
CA LEU A 270 -3.28 -3.24 -2.10
C LEU A 270 -3.43 -2.35 -0.86
N LEU A 271 -4.50 -1.54 -0.83
CA LEU A 271 -4.82 -0.69 0.30
C LEU A 271 -5.55 -1.50 1.39
N ILE A 272 -4.89 -1.73 2.52
CA ILE A 272 -5.51 -2.38 3.69
C ILE A 272 -6.06 -1.30 4.63
N THR A 273 -7.38 -1.14 4.64
CA THR A 273 -8.10 -0.29 5.58
C THR A 273 -8.68 -1.13 6.73
N ARG A 274 -9.22 -0.47 7.77
CA ARG A 274 -9.93 -1.16 8.86
C ARG A 274 -11.08 -2.06 8.38
N THR A 275 -11.81 -1.62 7.35
CA THR A 275 -12.94 -2.36 6.77
C THR A 275 -12.50 -3.47 5.82
N LEU A 276 -11.26 -3.45 5.33
CA LEU A 276 -10.69 -4.43 4.40
C LEU A 276 -9.55 -5.25 5.03
N LYS A 277 -9.49 -5.31 6.37
CA LYS A 277 -8.42 -6.01 7.11
C LYS A 277 -8.28 -7.48 6.72
N ASP A 278 -9.39 -8.12 6.35
CA ASP A 278 -9.42 -9.54 5.98
C ASP A 278 -8.74 -9.81 4.62
N LEU A 279 -8.44 -8.75 3.85
CA LEU A 279 -7.69 -8.84 2.60
C LEU A 279 -6.17 -8.82 2.79
N TYR A 280 -5.68 -8.73 4.04
CA TYR A 280 -4.26 -8.76 4.33
C TYR A 280 -3.50 -9.96 3.72
N PRO A 281 -4.06 -11.19 3.61
CA PRO A 281 -3.39 -12.30 2.91
C PRO A 281 -3.02 -12.00 1.45
N TYR A 282 -3.75 -11.11 0.79
CA TYR A 282 -3.50 -10.65 -0.58
C TYR A 282 -2.55 -9.44 -0.65
N TYR A 283 -2.09 -8.90 0.49
CA TYR A 283 -1.18 -7.77 0.49
C TYR A 283 0.19 -8.16 -0.10
N TYR A 284 0.65 -7.39 -1.08
CA TYR A 284 1.95 -7.57 -1.73
C TYR A 284 2.63 -6.22 -1.90
N ARG A 285 3.88 -6.11 -1.41
CA ARG A 285 4.62 -4.84 -1.41
C ARG A 285 5.17 -4.50 -2.78
N LEU A 286 5.11 -3.22 -3.15
CA LEU A 286 5.72 -2.76 -4.41
C LEU A 286 7.25 -2.88 -4.41
N GLN A 287 7.89 -2.78 -3.23
CA GLN A 287 9.33 -2.99 -3.10
C GLN A 287 9.73 -4.42 -3.48
N ALA A 288 8.95 -5.42 -3.09
CA ALA A 288 9.20 -6.81 -3.47
C ALA A 288 9.16 -7.00 -5.00
N LEU A 289 8.20 -6.35 -5.69
CA LEU A 289 8.17 -6.34 -7.15
C LEU A 289 9.39 -5.62 -7.73
N ARG A 290 9.80 -4.50 -7.14
CA ARG A 290 10.96 -3.72 -7.58
C ARG A 290 12.24 -4.54 -7.51
N ASP A 291 12.44 -5.25 -6.41
CA ASP A 291 13.60 -6.09 -6.14
C ASP A 291 13.60 -7.32 -7.05
N GLN A 292 12.44 -7.97 -7.23
CA GLN A 292 12.28 -9.09 -8.17
C GLN A 292 12.67 -8.70 -9.61
N LEU A 293 12.29 -7.50 -10.04
CA LEU A 293 12.59 -7.03 -11.40
C LEU A 293 14.02 -6.49 -11.56
N GLY A 294 14.64 -6.02 -10.47
CA GLY A 294 16.05 -5.60 -10.45
C GLY A 294 16.44 -4.71 -11.62
N ASP A 295 17.44 -5.14 -12.39
CA ASP A 295 18.03 -4.39 -13.50
C ASP A 295 17.10 -4.24 -14.71
N GLN A 296 15.97 -4.95 -14.74
CA GLN A 296 14.98 -4.80 -15.81
C GLN A 296 14.22 -3.47 -15.74
N LEU A 297 14.31 -2.73 -14.63
CA LEU A 297 13.68 -1.43 -14.48
C LEU A 297 14.73 -0.34 -14.30
N THR A 298 14.80 0.58 -15.26
CA THR A 298 15.65 1.77 -15.18
C THR A 298 14.83 2.96 -14.67
N PRO A 299 15.21 3.60 -13.55
CA PRO A 299 14.44 4.73 -13.01
C PRO A 299 14.46 5.94 -13.97
N LEU A 300 13.31 6.59 -14.15
CA LEU A 300 13.17 7.79 -15.00
C LEU A 300 12.70 9.01 -14.22
N GLU A 301 11.63 8.82 -13.46
CA GLU A 301 10.98 9.87 -12.69
C GLU A 301 10.59 9.27 -11.35
N SER A 302 10.78 10.00 -10.28
CA SER A 302 10.14 9.65 -9.02
C SER A 302 9.41 10.89 -8.53
N GLY A 303 8.23 10.69 -7.96
CA GLY A 303 7.34 11.74 -7.50
C GLY A 303 6.72 11.37 -6.16
N LEU A 304 5.93 12.28 -5.59
CA LEU A 304 5.33 12.12 -4.26
C LEU A 304 4.55 10.79 -4.06
N ARG A 305 3.93 10.26 -5.11
CA ARG A 305 3.03 9.09 -5.03
C ARG A 305 3.52 7.88 -5.81
N ARG A 306 4.40 8.10 -6.78
CA ARG A 306 4.75 7.09 -7.78
C ARG A 306 6.19 7.23 -8.21
N THR A 307 6.77 6.11 -8.57
CA THR A 307 8.04 6.06 -9.29
C THR A 307 7.80 5.43 -10.66
N VAL A 308 8.37 6.05 -11.68
CA VAL A 308 8.27 5.64 -13.08
C VAL A 308 9.62 5.09 -13.53
N TYR A 309 9.56 3.91 -14.11
CA TYR A 309 10.69 3.19 -14.65
C TYR A 309 10.50 2.94 -16.15
N ARG A 310 11.60 2.80 -16.89
CA ARG A 310 11.61 2.16 -18.20
C ARG A 310 11.76 0.65 -18.00
N TYR A 311 10.94 -0.14 -18.69
CA TYR A 311 11.08 -1.59 -18.70
C TYR A 311 12.05 -2.04 -19.79
N ARG A 312 13.24 -2.50 -19.38
CA ARG A 312 14.33 -2.93 -20.27
C ARG A 312 14.59 -1.87 -21.36
N ASP A 313 15.10 -2.29 -22.52
CA ASP A 313 15.26 -1.41 -23.69
C ASP A 313 13.96 -1.35 -24.53
N THR A 314 12.81 -1.15 -23.88
CA THR A 314 11.50 -1.04 -24.55
C THR A 314 10.88 0.35 -24.32
N PRO A 315 9.92 0.78 -25.15
CA PRO A 315 9.18 2.02 -24.91
C PRO A 315 8.19 1.93 -23.73
N LEU A 316 7.97 0.75 -23.15
CA LEU A 316 7.02 0.55 -22.08
C LEU A 316 7.50 1.19 -20.77
N LEU A 317 6.63 1.98 -20.15
CA LEU A 317 6.90 2.55 -18.82
C LEU A 317 6.18 1.76 -17.73
N VAL A 318 6.83 1.61 -16.58
CA VAL A 318 6.28 0.92 -15.41
C VAL A 318 6.12 1.93 -14.28
N GLU A 319 4.91 2.07 -13.76
CA GLU A 319 4.60 2.93 -12.63
C GLU A 319 4.41 2.06 -11.38
N LEU A 320 5.23 2.24 -10.35
CA LEU A 320 4.98 1.69 -9.02
C LEU A 320 4.35 2.79 -8.18
N GLN A 321 3.11 2.60 -7.73
CA GLN A 321 2.36 3.64 -7.03
C GLN A 321 1.77 3.14 -5.71
N SER A 322 2.23 3.71 -4.60
CA SER A 322 1.66 3.52 -3.28
C SER A 322 0.48 4.48 -3.02
N CYS A 323 -0.38 4.11 -2.06
CA CYS A 323 -1.41 5.02 -1.57
C CYS A 323 -0.78 6.25 -0.92
N THR A 324 -1.33 7.46 -1.10
CA THR A 324 -0.79 8.67 -0.44
C THR A 324 -0.81 8.54 1.07
N CYS A 325 -1.81 7.86 1.63
CA CYS A 325 -1.92 7.58 3.05
C CYS A 325 -0.73 6.74 3.59
N SER A 326 0.02 6.02 2.74
CA SER A 326 1.23 5.30 3.17
C SER A 326 2.36 6.27 3.55
N ARG A 327 2.26 7.54 3.13
CA ARG A 327 3.18 8.62 3.48
C ARG A 327 2.63 9.56 4.56
N GLY A 328 1.51 9.21 5.20
CA GLY A 328 0.96 9.94 6.35
C GLY A 328 0.18 11.21 6.00
N CYS A 329 -0.62 11.70 6.95
CA CYS A 329 -1.50 12.85 6.77
C CYS A 329 -0.74 14.16 6.46
N ASN A 330 0.48 14.33 6.99
CA ASN A 330 1.38 15.44 6.69
C ASN A 330 1.63 15.65 5.19
N VAL A 331 1.71 14.56 4.43
CA VAL A 331 1.98 14.60 2.98
C VAL A 331 0.69 14.83 2.18
N CYS A 332 -0.49 14.55 2.76
CA CYS A 332 -1.77 14.80 2.09
C CYS A 332 -2.01 16.29 1.83
N SER A 333 -1.46 17.19 2.64
CA SER A 333 -1.57 18.65 2.42
C SER A 333 -0.92 19.11 1.12
N LEU A 334 0.03 18.35 0.57
CA LEU A 334 0.63 18.60 -0.75
C LEU A 334 -0.20 18.05 -1.90
N ASN A 335 -1.18 17.21 -1.62
CA ASN A 335 -2.07 16.72 -2.64
C ASN A 335 -3.09 17.80 -3.02
N ARG A 336 -3.02 18.26 -4.26
CA ARG A 336 -3.94 19.25 -4.82
C ARG A 336 -5.07 18.63 -5.64
N ASP A 337 -5.18 17.30 -5.63
CA ASP A 337 -6.26 16.62 -6.34
C ASP A 337 -7.58 16.85 -5.62
N VAL A 338 -8.54 17.38 -6.36
CA VAL A 338 -9.91 17.58 -5.88
C VAL A 338 -10.78 16.41 -6.33
N ASN A 339 -11.53 15.82 -5.41
CA ASN A 339 -12.40 14.69 -5.71
C ASN A 339 -13.85 15.11 -5.50
N PHE A 340 -14.72 14.76 -6.44
CA PHE A 340 -16.15 14.93 -6.25
C PHE A 340 -16.97 13.86 -6.93
N THR A 341 -18.20 13.70 -6.43
CA THR A 341 -19.14 12.70 -6.91
C THR A 341 -20.25 13.30 -7.76
N ALA A 342 -20.97 12.42 -8.43
CA ALA A 342 -22.20 12.72 -9.14
C ALA A 342 -23.15 13.55 -8.28
N GLU A 343 -23.24 13.30 -6.98
CA GLU A 343 -24.13 14.04 -6.07
C GLU A 343 -23.68 15.47 -5.77
N GLN A 344 -22.64 15.98 -6.43
CA GLN A 344 -22.02 17.26 -6.15
C GLN A 344 -21.48 17.32 -4.71
N ARG A 345 -20.90 16.22 -4.23
CA ARG A 345 -20.16 16.22 -2.96
C ARG A 345 -18.66 16.25 -3.23
N TYR A 346 -17.96 17.16 -2.57
CA TYR A 346 -16.50 17.26 -2.56
C TYR A 346 -15.92 16.49 -1.39
N PHE A 347 -14.84 15.74 -1.60
CA PHE A 347 -14.19 14.93 -0.57
C PHE A 347 -12.72 15.35 -0.42
N PRO A 348 -12.35 15.97 0.72
CA PRO A 348 -10.95 16.33 0.98
C PRO A 348 -10.11 15.10 1.33
N CYS A 349 -10.69 14.16 2.07
CA CYS A 349 -10.15 12.84 2.31
C CYS A 349 -11.11 11.80 1.75
N PHE A 350 -10.65 11.09 0.73
CA PHE A 350 -11.44 10.11 0.00
C PHE A 350 -11.88 8.89 0.83
N LEU A 351 -11.25 8.67 1.99
CA LEU A 351 -11.50 7.52 2.85
C LEU A 351 -12.36 7.89 4.08
N HIS A 352 -12.83 9.14 4.16
CA HIS A 352 -13.81 9.64 5.14
C HIS A 352 -14.97 10.32 4.41
N PRO A 353 -15.82 9.55 3.70
CA PRO A 353 -16.93 10.08 2.90
C PRO A 353 -17.96 10.87 3.70
N GLU A 354 -18.11 10.59 4.98
CA GLU A 354 -19.00 11.29 5.90
C GLU A 354 -18.69 12.80 5.98
N ASP A 355 -17.41 13.18 5.78
CA ASP A 355 -16.91 14.54 5.89
C ASP A 355 -16.98 15.32 4.56
N GLY A 356 -17.66 14.78 3.54
CA GLY A 356 -17.77 15.43 2.23
C GLY A 356 -18.62 16.71 2.28
N VAL A 357 -18.17 17.77 1.60
CA VAL A 357 -18.88 19.07 1.49
C VAL A 357 -19.90 19.05 0.36
N ASP A 358 -21.10 19.58 0.58
CA ASP A 358 -22.19 19.63 -0.42
C ASP A 358 -22.08 20.88 -1.31
N LEU A 359 -21.71 20.70 -2.59
CA LEU A 359 -21.55 21.78 -3.56
C LEU A 359 -22.88 22.34 -4.08
N ARG A 360 -24.03 21.82 -3.64
CA ARG A 360 -25.35 22.43 -3.92
C ARG A 360 -25.59 23.67 -3.07
N VAL A 361 -24.91 23.77 -1.93
CA VAL A 361 -25.04 24.86 -0.96
C VAL A 361 -23.72 25.60 -0.71
N SER A 362 -22.64 25.19 -1.36
CA SER A 362 -21.31 25.82 -1.27
C SER A 362 -20.65 25.90 -2.65
N SER A 363 -19.84 26.92 -2.88
CA SER A 363 -19.01 26.97 -4.08
C SER A 363 -17.87 25.95 -4.00
N LEU A 364 -17.31 25.56 -5.15
CA LEU A 364 -16.16 24.67 -5.21
C LEU A 364 -14.93 25.27 -4.51
N SER A 365 -14.74 26.59 -4.59
CA SER A 365 -13.63 27.27 -3.90
C SER A 365 -13.76 27.12 -2.38
N GLU A 366 -14.93 27.44 -1.82
CA GLU A 366 -15.18 27.31 -0.37
C GLU A 366 -15.03 25.86 0.10
N ALA A 367 -15.47 24.90 -0.71
CA ALA A 367 -15.31 23.48 -0.39
C ALA A 367 -13.83 23.07 -0.37
N ILE A 368 -13.03 23.53 -1.33
CA ILE A 368 -11.58 23.28 -1.36
C ILE A 368 -10.91 23.88 -0.10
N ASP A 369 -11.25 25.12 0.26
CA ASP A 369 -10.68 25.80 1.43
C ASP A 369 -11.04 25.07 2.73
N SER A 370 -12.30 24.67 2.89
CA SER A 370 -12.76 23.85 4.01
C SER A 370 -12.03 22.50 4.07
N GLY A 371 -11.83 21.88 2.90
CA GLY A 371 -11.08 20.64 2.77
C GLY A 371 -9.62 20.76 3.16
N ALA A 372 -8.95 21.86 2.77
CA ALA A 372 -7.58 22.14 3.16
C ALA A 372 -7.45 22.29 4.68
N ALA A 373 -8.40 22.98 5.33
CA ALA A 373 -8.45 23.09 6.78
C ALA A 373 -8.63 21.73 7.46
N TYR A 374 -9.49 20.86 6.92
CA TYR A 374 -9.66 19.50 7.41
C TYR A 374 -8.36 18.68 7.32
N ILE A 375 -7.69 18.71 6.16
CA ILE A 375 -6.42 17.98 5.99
C ILE A 375 -5.34 18.52 6.92
N ALA A 376 -5.32 19.83 7.18
CA ALA A 376 -4.41 20.44 8.15
C ALA A 376 -4.66 19.95 9.59
N ASP A 377 -5.93 19.80 10.01
CA ASP A 377 -6.27 19.20 11.31
C ASP A 377 -5.85 17.72 11.39
N MET A 378 -6.07 16.95 10.31
CA MET A 378 -5.61 15.57 10.24
C MET A 378 -4.09 15.45 10.28
N ALA A 379 -3.37 16.34 9.60
CA ALA A 379 -1.91 16.42 9.65
C ALA A 379 -1.42 16.76 11.07
N HIS A 380 -2.07 17.71 11.76
CA HIS A 380 -1.76 18.05 13.14
C HIS A 380 -1.98 16.85 14.10
N ARG A 381 -3.06 16.09 13.92
CA ARG A 381 -3.40 14.95 14.79
C ARG A 381 -2.55 13.70 14.54
N PHE A 382 -2.26 13.39 13.27
CA PHE A 382 -1.68 12.10 12.88
C PHE A 382 -0.26 12.20 12.32
N GLY A 383 0.20 13.40 11.97
CA GLY A 383 1.54 13.63 11.43
C GLY A 383 1.89 12.71 10.26
N ASP A 384 2.93 11.89 10.46
CA ASP A 384 3.47 10.94 9.49
C ASP A 384 2.75 9.57 9.47
N HIS A 385 1.72 9.43 10.30
CA HIS A 385 0.83 8.28 10.31
C HIS A 385 -0.45 8.59 9.53
N SER A 386 -1.19 7.53 9.22
CA SER A 386 -2.53 7.64 8.67
C SER A 386 -3.46 6.85 9.56
N PRO A 387 -4.61 7.41 9.99
CA PRO A 387 -5.59 6.67 10.78
C PRO A 387 -6.27 5.54 10.00
N ILE A 388 -6.08 5.52 8.68
CA ILE A 388 -6.82 4.69 7.73
C ILE A 388 -6.08 3.41 7.40
N ILE A 389 -4.75 3.48 7.21
CA ILE A 389 -3.96 2.29 6.86
C ILE A 389 -3.69 1.50 8.12
N ILE A 390 -4.05 0.22 8.10
CA ILE A 390 -3.47 -0.75 9.02
C ILE A 390 -2.04 -0.99 8.56
N ARG A 391 -1.11 -0.19 9.08
CA ARG A 391 0.29 -0.56 9.09
C ARG A 391 0.40 -1.51 10.26
N ASP A 392 0.82 -2.75 10.04
CA ASP A 392 0.95 -3.74 11.11
C ASP A 392 1.72 -3.16 12.30
N HIS A 393 0.99 -2.70 13.30
CA HIS A 393 1.30 -3.08 14.65
C HIS A 393 0.50 -4.35 14.86
N TYR A 394 1.19 -5.43 15.22
CA TYR A 394 0.55 -6.52 15.92
C TYR A 394 -0.07 -5.93 17.19
N LEU A 395 -1.31 -5.43 17.09
CA LEU A 395 -2.10 -4.94 18.22
C LEU A 395 -2.65 -6.11 19.05
N THR A 396 -2.01 -7.26 18.98
CA THR A 396 -2.21 -8.32 19.95
C THR A 396 -1.45 -7.87 21.20
N ARG A 397 -2.09 -7.06 22.05
CA ARG A 397 -1.50 -6.68 23.36
C ARG A 397 -1.14 -7.93 24.17
N GLN A 398 -1.93 -8.98 24.03
CA GLN A 398 -1.74 -10.28 24.66
C GLN A 398 -2.25 -11.42 23.78
N GLU A 399 -1.53 -12.54 23.80
CA GLU A 399 -1.83 -13.77 23.09
C GLU A 399 -1.73 -14.98 24.01
N THR A 400 -2.62 -15.95 23.86
CA THR A 400 -2.50 -17.28 24.47
C THR A 400 -2.34 -18.31 23.36
N ALA A 401 -1.26 -19.09 23.39
CA ALA A 401 -0.98 -20.12 22.40
C ALA A 401 -0.36 -21.38 23.02
N TYR A 402 -0.54 -22.50 22.35
CA TYR A 402 -0.05 -23.82 22.74
C TYR A 402 1.08 -24.23 21.82
N TYR A 403 2.22 -24.61 22.39
CA TYR A 403 3.42 -24.96 21.66
C TYR A 403 3.81 -26.41 21.93
N TYR A 404 4.12 -27.13 20.85
CA TYR A 404 4.54 -28.53 20.89
C TYR A 404 5.78 -28.74 20.03
N ALA A 405 6.67 -29.63 20.46
CA ALA A 405 7.74 -30.15 19.63
C ALA A 405 7.30 -31.43 18.91
N ILE A 406 7.64 -31.55 17.63
CA ILE A 406 7.37 -32.69 16.77
C ILE A 406 8.66 -33.13 16.06
N ALA A 407 8.85 -34.44 15.87
CA ALA A 407 9.97 -34.96 15.10
C ALA A 407 9.81 -34.63 13.61
N ARG A 408 10.91 -34.31 12.93
CA ARG A 408 10.86 -33.92 11.51
C ARG A 408 10.22 -34.99 10.62
N ASP A 409 10.48 -36.26 10.92
CA ASP A 409 9.95 -37.40 10.17
C ASP A 409 8.43 -37.58 10.35
N ASP A 410 7.86 -37.05 11.44
CA ASP A 410 6.43 -37.12 11.73
C ASP A 410 5.63 -35.97 11.06
N ILE A 411 6.31 -34.95 10.53
CA ILE A 411 5.67 -33.78 9.90
C ILE A 411 4.70 -34.16 8.78
N PRO A 412 5.06 -35.00 7.78
CA PRO A 412 4.14 -35.30 6.67
C PRO A 412 2.85 -35.97 7.16
N ARG A 413 2.95 -36.84 8.17
CA ARG A 413 1.80 -37.50 8.79
C ARG A 413 0.94 -36.51 9.57
N PHE A 414 1.57 -35.57 10.27
CA PHE A 414 0.89 -34.51 10.99
C PHE A 414 0.14 -33.57 10.05
N VAL A 415 0.78 -33.12 8.97
CA VAL A 415 0.17 -32.25 7.95
C VAL A 415 -1.05 -32.91 7.32
N ALA A 416 -0.91 -34.17 6.88
CA ALA A 416 -2.04 -34.92 6.31
C ALA A 416 -3.23 -35.05 7.29
N HIS A 417 -2.95 -35.20 8.59
CA HIS A 417 -4.00 -35.24 9.60
C HIS A 417 -4.67 -33.88 9.78
N ILE A 418 -3.93 -32.77 9.85
CA ILE A 418 -4.57 -31.46 10.05
C ILE A 418 -5.39 -31.03 8.82
N GLU A 419 -4.96 -31.42 7.62
CA GLU A 419 -5.73 -31.22 6.39
C GLU A 419 -7.04 -32.01 6.41
N HIS A 420 -7.00 -33.28 6.81
CA HIS A 420 -8.17 -34.14 6.80
C HIS A 420 -9.09 -33.97 8.02
N ALA A 421 -8.54 -33.97 9.23
CA ALA A 421 -9.29 -33.97 10.48
C ALA A 421 -9.73 -32.58 10.92
N TYR A 422 -8.92 -31.54 10.62
CA TYR A 422 -9.25 -30.16 10.96
C TYR A 422 -9.67 -29.31 9.76
N GLY A 423 -9.60 -29.84 8.53
CA GLY A 423 -9.97 -29.11 7.32
C GLY A 423 -9.09 -27.88 7.07
N LEU A 424 -7.84 -27.93 7.54
CA LEU A 424 -6.91 -26.81 7.41
C LEU A 424 -6.08 -26.95 6.14
N GLU A 425 -5.94 -25.87 5.39
CA GLU A 425 -5.08 -25.83 4.20
C GLU A 425 -3.90 -24.90 4.44
N LEU A 426 -2.76 -25.18 3.80
CA LEU A 426 -1.59 -24.31 3.83
C LEU A 426 -1.94 -22.94 3.22
N GLN A 427 -2.00 -21.91 4.05
CA GLN A 427 -2.36 -20.55 3.64
C GLN A 427 -1.13 -19.73 3.26
N ARG A 428 -0.02 -19.95 3.95
CA ARG A 428 1.16 -19.08 3.82
C ARG A 428 2.43 -19.79 4.25
N HIS A 429 3.48 -19.56 3.49
CA HIS A 429 4.86 -19.88 3.86
C HIS A 429 5.63 -18.60 4.17
N ARG A 430 6.41 -18.57 5.25
CA ARG A 430 7.29 -17.43 5.58
C ARG A 430 8.67 -17.91 5.99
N ARG A 431 9.68 -17.16 5.57
CA ARG A 431 11.03 -17.27 6.09
C ARG A 431 11.40 -15.98 6.81
N LEU A 432 11.94 -16.11 8.01
CA LEU A 432 12.35 -14.96 8.82
C LEU A 432 13.55 -15.34 9.70
N ARG A 433 14.31 -14.33 10.11
CA ARG A 433 15.45 -14.45 11.00
C ARG A 433 15.19 -13.67 12.26
N GLU A 434 15.39 -14.28 13.41
CA GLU A 434 15.26 -13.62 14.71
C GLU A 434 16.60 -13.62 15.43
N THR A 435 16.95 -12.48 16.02
CA THR A 435 18.11 -12.33 16.89
C THR A 435 17.63 -11.88 18.26
N TYR A 436 17.94 -12.65 19.30
CA TYR A 436 17.54 -12.41 20.67
C TYR A 436 18.69 -11.76 21.45
N PHE A 437 18.35 -10.79 22.29
CA PHE A 437 19.30 -10.04 23.11
C PHE A 437 18.99 -10.22 24.59
N SER A 438 20.02 -10.22 25.43
CA SER A 438 19.91 -10.29 26.89
C SER A 438 20.71 -9.14 27.51
N ASP A 439 20.20 -8.56 28.58
CA ASP A 439 20.92 -7.62 29.45
C ASP A 439 21.62 -8.33 30.63
N GLY A 440 21.58 -9.67 30.68
CA GLY A 440 22.11 -10.47 31.78
C GLY A 440 21.19 -10.57 33.00
N SER A 441 19.95 -10.07 32.93
CA SER A 441 18.99 -10.27 34.00
C SER A 441 18.37 -11.67 33.98
N ASP A 442 18.05 -12.16 35.18
CA ASP A 442 17.32 -13.40 35.42
C ASP A 442 16.06 -13.58 34.54
N ALA A 443 15.33 -12.49 34.28
CA ALA A 443 14.12 -12.51 33.46
C ALA A 443 14.42 -12.84 31.99
N PHE A 444 15.56 -12.36 31.47
CA PHE A 444 16.03 -12.72 30.12
C PHE A 444 16.62 -14.12 30.07
N GLU A 445 17.37 -14.54 31.08
CA GLU A 445 17.93 -15.91 31.13
C GLU A 445 16.84 -16.98 31.16
N ARG A 446 15.70 -16.67 31.79
CA ARG A 446 14.48 -17.52 31.78
C ARG A 446 13.57 -17.26 30.58
N PHE A 447 13.88 -16.26 29.74
CA PHE A 447 13.04 -15.78 28.63
C PHE A 447 11.62 -15.35 29.05
N GLU A 448 11.43 -14.97 30.32
CA GLU A 448 10.21 -14.35 30.85
C GLU A 448 10.02 -12.95 30.25
N TYR A 449 11.12 -12.26 29.94
CA TYR A 449 11.15 -11.05 29.14
C TYR A 449 12.11 -11.26 27.96
N VAL A 450 11.70 -10.80 26.78
CA VAL A 450 12.43 -10.96 25.53
C VAL A 450 12.45 -9.65 24.77
N ARG A 451 13.62 -9.31 24.24
CA ARG A 451 13.85 -8.25 23.25
C ARG A 451 14.56 -8.90 22.08
N LYS A 452 13.93 -8.87 20.91
CA LYS A 452 14.44 -9.52 19.70
C LYS A 452 14.34 -8.61 18.49
N LEU A 453 15.27 -8.79 17.56
CA LEU A 453 15.23 -8.22 16.23
C LEU A 453 14.70 -9.29 15.28
N ALA A 454 13.54 -9.05 14.68
CA ALA A 454 12.97 -9.91 13.65
C ALA A 454 13.22 -9.30 12.26
N ILE A 455 13.70 -10.12 11.33
CA ILE A 455 13.97 -9.73 9.94
C ILE A 455 13.27 -10.73 9.04
N ASN A 456 12.26 -10.29 8.29
CA ASN A 456 11.69 -11.16 7.28
C ASN A 456 12.71 -11.33 6.14
N THR A 457 12.89 -12.55 5.63
CA THR A 457 13.88 -12.78 4.58
C THR A 457 13.40 -12.35 3.19
N TYR A 458 12.15 -11.87 3.06
CA TYR A 458 11.57 -11.45 1.78
C TYR A 458 11.57 -9.93 1.58
N ASP A 459 11.46 -9.14 2.65
CA ASP A 459 11.48 -7.66 2.59
C ASP A 459 12.69 -7.05 3.30
N HIS A 460 13.51 -7.89 3.96
CA HIS A 460 14.67 -7.51 4.76
C HIS A 460 14.39 -6.43 5.81
N GLN A 461 13.12 -6.17 6.13
CA GLN A 461 12.72 -5.19 7.12
C GLN A 461 13.06 -5.75 8.50
N ALA A 462 13.89 -5.00 9.22
CA ALA A 462 14.22 -5.30 10.60
C ALA A 462 13.20 -4.61 11.53
N THR A 463 12.73 -5.32 12.55
CA THR A 463 11.76 -4.80 13.52
C THR A 463 12.16 -5.26 14.92
N GLU A 464 12.20 -4.32 15.85
CA GLU A 464 12.34 -4.66 17.27
C GLU A 464 11.00 -5.18 17.80
N ILE A 465 11.05 -6.29 18.54
CA ILE A 465 9.91 -6.88 19.21
C ILE A 465 10.28 -7.12 20.66
N THR A 466 9.47 -6.61 21.57
CA THR A 466 9.54 -6.89 23.01
C THR A 466 8.37 -7.76 23.44
N GLN A 467 8.64 -8.79 24.25
CA GLN A 467 7.65 -9.77 24.68
C GLN A 467 7.84 -10.13 26.14
N GLN A 468 6.75 -10.43 26.84
CA GLN A 468 6.74 -11.06 28.15
C GLN A 468 6.01 -12.39 28.07
N HIS A 469 6.65 -13.47 28.51
CA HIS A 469 6.08 -14.81 28.47
C HIS A 469 5.67 -15.28 29.86
N ARG A 470 4.51 -15.92 29.94
CA ARG A 470 4.09 -16.69 31.11
C ARG A 470 3.72 -18.09 30.67
N VAL A 471 4.44 -19.08 31.19
CA VAL A 471 4.21 -20.49 30.87
C VAL A 471 3.25 -21.08 31.88
N ASP A 472 2.31 -21.89 31.38
CA ASP A 472 1.36 -22.61 32.23
C ASP A 472 2.08 -23.63 33.13
N PRO A 473 1.91 -23.54 34.46
CA PRO A 473 2.53 -24.48 35.40
C PRO A 473 2.01 -25.91 35.27
N ALA A 474 0.86 -26.14 34.62
CA ALA A 474 0.35 -27.50 34.38
C ALA A 474 1.10 -28.26 33.27
N GLY A 475 2.03 -27.60 32.57
CA GLY A 475 2.84 -28.24 31.53
C GLY A 475 2.05 -28.61 30.27
N SER A 476 0.92 -27.95 30.02
CA SER A 476 0.03 -28.22 28.87
C SER A 476 0.58 -27.74 27.53
N GLY A 477 1.73 -27.04 27.52
CA GLY A 477 2.24 -26.34 26.34
C GLY A 477 1.71 -24.91 26.19
N CYS A 478 0.82 -24.47 27.08
CA CYS A 478 0.23 -23.13 27.03
C CYS A 478 1.24 -22.06 27.45
N ILE A 479 1.39 -21.05 26.61
CA ILE A 479 2.25 -19.88 26.83
C ILE A 479 1.43 -18.63 26.52
N GLU A 480 1.27 -17.78 27.53
CA GLU A 480 0.73 -16.44 27.38
C GLU A 480 1.86 -15.48 27.01
N THR A 481 1.65 -14.66 26.00
CA THR A 481 2.63 -13.68 25.51
C THR A 481 2.01 -12.29 25.52
N ALA A 482 2.55 -11.37 26.32
CA ALA A 482 2.24 -9.95 26.22
C ALA A 482 3.28 -9.25 25.33
N PHE A 483 2.84 -8.41 24.41
CA PHE A 483 3.72 -7.71 23.47
C PHE A 483 3.88 -6.25 23.90
N GLY A 484 5.08 -5.68 23.73
CA GLY A 484 5.31 -4.26 23.98
C GLY A 484 4.50 -3.37 23.04
N GLU A 485 4.20 -2.15 23.49
CA GLU A 485 3.35 -1.21 22.74
C GLU A 485 4.00 -0.73 21.43
N ASP A 486 5.33 -0.64 21.41
CA ASP A 486 6.11 -0.18 20.26
C ASP A 486 6.89 -1.34 19.64
N SER A 487 6.71 -1.53 18.32
CA SER A 487 7.53 -2.44 17.50
C SER A 487 8.15 -1.63 16.35
N PRO A 488 9.16 -0.79 16.64
CA PRO A 488 9.72 0.12 15.65
C PRO A 488 10.45 -0.65 14.55
N ALA A 489 10.31 -0.14 13.32
CA ALA A 489 11.15 -0.58 12.21
C ALA A 489 12.58 -0.06 12.42
N ILE A 490 13.56 -0.92 12.19
CA ILE A 490 14.98 -0.59 12.34
C ILE A 490 15.56 -0.34 10.95
N ALA A 491 15.96 0.90 10.71
CA ALA A 491 16.51 1.34 9.41
C ALA A 491 17.96 0.87 9.20
N ASP A 492 18.78 0.90 10.26
CA ASP A 492 20.16 0.42 10.25
C ASP A 492 20.36 -0.61 11.37
N ILE A 493 20.53 -1.87 10.98
CA ILE A 493 20.72 -3.00 11.90
C ILE A 493 22.02 -2.88 12.69
N ALA A 494 23.09 -2.42 12.04
CA ALA A 494 24.41 -2.34 12.66
C ALA A 494 24.43 -1.23 13.73
N ASP A 495 23.78 -0.10 13.44
CA ASP A 495 23.65 0.99 14.40
C ASP A 495 22.82 0.59 15.62
N TYR A 496 21.65 0.01 15.38
CA TYR A 496 20.78 -0.51 16.43
C TYR A 496 21.49 -1.56 17.31
N GLN A 497 22.29 -2.45 16.73
CA GLN A 497 23.08 -3.42 17.50
C GLN A 497 24.15 -2.75 18.36
N ARG A 498 24.79 -1.67 17.89
CA ARG A 498 25.74 -0.88 18.70
C ARG A 498 25.04 -0.17 19.85
N GLU A 499 23.88 0.43 19.62
CA GLU A 499 23.08 1.07 20.66
C GLU A 499 22.66 0.08 21.75
N LEU A 500 22.21 -1.11 21.35
CA LEU A 500 21.89 -2.20 22.29
C LEU A 500 23.11 -2.60 23.13
N ALA A 501 24.28 -2.75 22.50
CA ALA A 501 25.51 -3.07 23.22
C ALA A 501 25.90 -1.99 24.23
N GLN A 502 25.72 -0.71 23.89
CA GLN A 502 25.94 0.41 24.81
C GLN A 502 24.96 0.42 25.98
N GLN A 503 23.74 -0.10 25.77
CA GLN A 503 22.73 -0.30 26.82
C GLN A 503 22.98 -1.57 27.65
N GLY A 504 24.06 -2.32 27.40
CA GLY A 504 24.42 -3.54 28.13
C GLY A 504 23.79 -4.82 27.57
N PHE A 505 23.09 -4.75 26.43
CA PHE A 505 22.52 -5.93 25.79
C PHE A 505 23.54 -6.66 24.92
N HIS A 506 23.54 -7.98 24.98
CA HIS A 506 24.36 -8.84 24.12
C HIS A 506 23.50 -9.91 23.45
N ARG A 507 23.93 -10.34 22.24
CA ARG A 507 23.22 -11.37 21.47
C ARG A 507 23.37 -12.74 22.17
N VAL A 508 22.27 -13.44 22.36
CA VAL A 508 22.24 -14.76 23.03
C VAL A 508 21.78 -15.90 22.14
N LEU A 509 20.92 -15.62 21.15
CA LEU A 509 20.38 -16.64 20.24
C LEU A 509 20.08 -16.00 18.88
N GLN A 510 20.35 -16.73 17.80
CA GLN A 510 19.93 -16.34 16.46
C GLN A 510 19.29 -17.54 15.77
N VAL A 511 18.10 -17.35 15.21
CA VAL A 511 17.30 -18.42 14.61
C VAL A 511 16.88 -18.01 13.21
N ALA A 512 17.03 -18.92 12.26
CA ALA A 512 16.44 -18.80 10.93
C ALA A 512 15.26 -19.77 10.84
N TRP A 513 14.08 -19.21 10.65
CA TRP A 513 12.82 -19.91 10.64
C TRP A 513 12.31 -20.13 9.23
N GLU A 514 11.72 -21.31 9.04
CA GLU A 514 10.81 -21.63 7.94
C GLU A 514 9.44 -21.97 8.54
N LEU A 515 8.42 -21.17 8.24
CA LEU A 515 7.11 -21.17 8.90
C LEU A 515 5.99 -21.44 7.91
N ASP A 516 5.28 -22.54 8.11
CA ASP A 516 4.05 -22.87 7.39
C ASP A 516 2.84 -22.54 8.26
N TYR A 517 1.91 -21.75 7.73
CA TYR A 517 0.66 -21.36 8.39
C TYR A 517 -0.52 -22.09 7.77
N TYR A 518 -1.28 -22.81 8.58
CA TYR A 518 -2.47 -23.55 8.16
C TYR A 518 -3.74 -22.89 8.72
N GLY A 519 -4.80 -22.81 7.92
CA GLY A 519 -6.08 -22.17 8.26
C GLY A 519 -7.25 -22.72 7.44
N SER A 520 -8.50 -22.44 7.85
CA SER A 520 -9.70 -22.89 7.15
C SER A 520 -10.00 -22.00 5.93
N GLY A 521 -10.28 -22.63 4.77
CA GLY A 521 -10.57 -21.92 3.53
C GLY A 521 -11.86 -21.09 3.58
N GLY A 522 -11.75 -19.79 3.87
CA GLY A 522 -12.77 -18.79 3.55
C GLY A 522 -13.97 -18.62 4.49
N GLN A 523 -13.96 -19.17 5.71
CA GLN A 523 -14.87 -18.76 6.78
C GLN A 523 -14.10 -18.35 8.04
N PRO A 524 -14.56 -17.33 8.80
CA PRO A 524 -14.04 -17.04 10.12
C PRO A 524 -14.61 -18.06 11.12
N THR A 525 -14.31 -19.35 10.93
CA THR A 525 -14.62 -20.37 11.92
C THR A 525 -13.58 -20.30 13.02
N GLY A 526 -14.04 -20.09 14.25
CA GLY A 526 -13.20 -20.00 15.44
C GLY A 526 -12.13 -21.09 15.54
N ASP A 527 -10.96 -20.61 15.94
CA ASP A 527 -10.16 -21.19 17.04
C ASP A 527 -9.09 -22.24 16.73
N LEU A 528 -8.65 -22.47 15.49
CA LEU A 528 -7.40 -23.25 15.27
C LEU A 528 -6.50 -22.66 14.17
N SER A 529 -5.57 -21.79 14.58
CA SER A 529 -4.43 -21.34 13.78
C SER A 529 -3.24 -22.24 14.09
N LEU A 530 -2.68 -22.91 13.08
CA LEU A 530 -1.50 -23.76 13.24
C LEU A 530 -0.28 -23.14 12.54
N SER A 531 0.87 -23.12 13.22
CA SER A 531 2.14 -22.78 12.59
C SER A 531 3.17 -23.88 12.81
N LEU A 532 3.78 -24.36 11.74
CA LEU A 532 4.89 -25.31 11.78
C LEU A 532 6.19 -24.55 11.53
N GLY A 533 7.02 -24.41 12.57
CA GLY A 533 8.32 -23.77 12.51
C GLY A 533 9.44 -24.79 12.43
N GLN A 534 10.18 -24.78 11.32
CA GLN A 534 11.43 -25.53 11.19
C GLN A 534 12.59 -24.58 11.41
N VAL A 535 13.53 -24.98 12.26
CA VAL A 535 14.84 -24.34 12.31
C VAL A 535 15.68 -24.99 11.22
N LEU A 536 16.26 -24.18 10.33
CA LEU A 536 17.06 -24.67 9.21
C LEU A 536 18.18 -25.60 9.71
N GLY A 537 18.12 -26.88 9.33
CA GLY A 537 19.09 -27.92 9.72
C GLY A 537 18.77 -28.72 10.99
N GLY A 538 17.62 -28.49 11.65
CA GLY A 538 17.21 -29.21 12.86
C GLY A 538 16.50 -30.55 12.61
N GLU A 539 16.57 -31.46 13.60
CA GLU A 539 15.88 -32.76 13.61
C GLU A 539 14.42 -32.68 14.14
N MET A 540 14.03 -31.51 14.65
CA MET A 540 12.73 -31.26 15.28
C MET A 540 12.10 -29.99 14.69
N ALA A 541 10.78 -29.92 14.74
CA ALA A 541 9.99 -28.73 14.42
C ALA A 541 9.08 -28.35 15.58
N LEU A 542 8.56 -27.13 15.54
CA LEU A 542 7.60 -26.63 16.51
C LEU A 542 6.23 -26.45 15.88
N VAL A 543 5.21 -26.93 16.57
CA VAL A 543 3.80 -26.71 16.26
C VAL A 543 3.26 -25.68 17.23
N ARG A 544 2.76 -24.57 16.72
CA ARG A 544 2.00 -23.57 17.48
C ARG A 544 0.53 -23.72 17.14
N SER A 545 -0.34 -23.65 18.16
CA SER A 545 -1.79 -23.69 18.03
C SER A 545 -2.44 -22.63 18.93
N CYS A 546 -3.62 -22.09 18.59
CA CYS A 546 -4.36 -21.19 19.50
C CYS A 546 -5.27 -21.94 20.51
N ARG A 547 -5.39 -23.27 20.41
CA ARG A 547 -6.07 -24.14 21.38
C ARG A 547 -5.30 -25.46 21.58
N PRO A 548 -5.55 -26.22 22.66
CA PRO A 548 -4.87 -27.50 22.87
C PRO A 548 -5.13 -28.50 21.73
N LEU A 549 -4.10 -29.25 21.31
CA LEU A 549 -4.23 -30.36 20.37
C LEU A 549 -4.47 -31.66 21.14
N GLN A 550 -5.64 -32.27 20.99
CA GLN A 550 -6.05 -33.45 21.76
C GLN A 550 -5.87 -34.78 20.99
N ASP A 551 -5.89 -34.75 19.65
CA ASP A 551 -5.97 -35.96 18.80
C ASP A 551 -4.86 -36.06 17.74
N ALA A 552 -3.62 -35.71 18.08
CA ALA A 552 -2.53 -35.74 17.12
C ALA A 552 -2.18 -37.18 16.65
N PRO A 553 -1.89 -37.40 15.35
CA PRO A 553 -1.61 -38.72 14.79
C PRO A 553 -0.20 -39.24 15.16
N CYS A 554 0.61 -38.39 15.79
CA CYS A 554 2.00 -38.61 16.14
C CYS A 554 2.28 -37.98 17.52
N PRO A 555 3.34 -38.39 18.23
CA PRO A 555 3.69 -37.81 19.51
C PRO A 555 4.00 -36.31 19.40
N LEU A 556 3.21 -35.49 20.08
CA LEU A 556 3.49 -34.07 20.30
C LEU A 556 3.95 -33.86 21.73
N ARG A 557 5.11 -33.21 21.91
CA ARG A 557 5.66 -32.92 23.24
C ARG A 557 5.35 -31.46 23.61
N PRO A 558 4.47 -31.18 24.58
CA PRO A 558 4.18 -29.81 24.98
C PRO A 558 5.44 -29.10 25.50
N LEU A 559 5.61 -27.83 25.15
CA LEU A 559 6.72 -27.01 25.66
C LEU A 559 6.42 -26.56 27.09
N THR A 560 7.38 -26.77 27.99
CA THR A 560 7.29 -26.34 29.40
C THR A 560 8.09 -25.07 29.68
N GLN A 561 8.58 -24.41 28.64
CA GLN A 561 9.37 -23.17 28.69
C GLN A 561 9.15 -22.36 27.41
N PRO A 562 9.46 -21.05 27.38
CA PRO A 562 9.37 -20.24 26.18
C PRO A 562 10.15 -20.85 25.01
N VAL A 563 9.65 -20.68 23.78
CA VAL A 563 10.28 -21.18 22.55
C VAL A 563 11.79 -20.91 22.47
N PRO A 564 12.30 -19.68 22.67
CA PRO A 564 13.74 -19.42 22.59
C PRO A 564 14.53 -20.17 23.68
N ALA A 565 13.99 -20.29 24.89
CA ALA A 565 14.61 -21.10 25.94
C ALA A 565 14.68 -22.58 25.52
N TRP A 566 13.61 -23.12 24.92
CA TRP A 566 13.56 -24.50 24.43
C TRP A 566 14.59 -24.77 23.33
N LEU A 567 14.79 -23.81 22.42
CA LEU A 567 15.79 -23.91 21.36
C LEU A 567 17.22 -23.96 21.92
N MET A 568 17.52 -23.13 22.92
CA MET A 568 18.85 -23.13 23.55
C MET A 568 19.16 -24.46 24.25
N THR A 569 18.17 -25.05 24.92
CA THR A 569 18.36 -26.32 25.64
C THR A 569 18.47 -27.53 24.72
N HIS A 570 17.75 -27.56 23.60
CA HIS A 570 17.64 -28.76 22.75
C HIS A 570 18.47 -28.73 21.47
N HIS A 571 18.85 -27.56 20.96
CA HIS A 571 19.55 -27.45 19.67
C HIS A 571 20.99 -26.92 19.75
N LYS A 572 21.53 -26.65 20.96
CA LYS A 572 22.88 -26.07 21.15
C LYS A 572 23.16 -24.86 20.24
N LEU A 573 22.12 -24.06 19.94
CA LEU A 573 22.19 -22.86 19.13
C LEU A 573 22.73 -21.70 19.98
N VAL A 574 23.96 -21.82 20.48
CA VAL A 574 24.66 -20.71 21.12
C VAL A 574 25.57 -20.10 20.07
N VAL A 575 25.30 -18.84 19.70
CA VAL A 575 26.26 -18.08 18.89
C VAL A 575 27.43 -17.71 19.80
N PRO A 576 28.70 -17.93 19.40
CA PRO A 576 29.83 -17.43 20.18
C PRO A 576 29.66 -15.93 20.42
N THR A 577 29.96 -15.47 21.63
CA THR A 577 30.17 -14.06 21.92
C THR A 577 31.41 -13.61 21.15
N GLU A 578 31.24 -13.19 19.90
CA GLU A 578 32.30 -12.42 19.22
C GLU A 578 32.35 -11.03 19.85
N PRO A 579 33.53 -10.56 20.28
CA PRO A 579 33.71 -9.17 20.64
C PRO A 579 33.52 -8.31 19.38
N ALA A 580 32.85 -7.18 19.53
CA ALA A 580 32.63 -6.23 18.45
C ALA A 580 33.96 -5.65 17.97
N ASP A 581 34.29 -5.88 16.70
CA ASP A 581 35.21 -5.06 15.89
C ASP A 581 34.43 -4.38 14.76
#